data_AF-E6W0K7-F1
#
_entry.id   AF-E6W0K7-F1
#
_cell.length_a   1.000
_cell.length_b   1.000
_cell.length_c   1.000
_cell.angle_alpha   90.00
_cell.angle_beta   90.00
_cell.angle_gamma   90.00
#
_symmetry.space_group_name_H-M   'P 1'
#
loop_
_entity.id
_entity.type
_entity.pdbx_description
1 polymer ?
#
loop_
_entity_poly.entity_id
_entity_poly.type
_entity_poly.pdbx_seq_one_letter_code
_entity_poly.pdbx_strand_id
1 'polypeptide(L)' 'MGSCLKGKSEATAKAGAYKCKHCKAISEKKGHLCEPKKIKKDEKKKS' A
#
# COMPACT_ATOMS: atom_id res chain seq x y z
N MET A 1 -10.64 -12.16 14.81
CA MET A 1 -10.79 -10.81 14.21
C MET A 1 -9.44 -10.39 13.65
N GLY A 2 -9.34 -10.22 12.33
CA GLY A 2 -8.08 -10.08 11.61
C GLY A 2 -7.44 -8.70 11.72
N SER A 3 -6.13 -8.68 11.94
CA SER A 3 -5.24 -7.53 12.15
C SER A 3 -5.01 -6.68 10.89
N CYS A 4 -6.05 -6.37 10.12
CA CYS A 4 -5.96 -5.45 8.99
C CYS A 4 -6.07 -4.01 9.54
N LEU A 5 -5.04 -3.20 9.31
CA LEU A 5 -4.98 -1.79 9.70
C LEU A 5 -5.88 -0.96 8.76
N LYS A 6 -7.19 -1.21 8.84
CA LYS A 6 -8.26 -0.67 7.98
C LYS A 6 -8.23 0.86 7.96
N GLY A 7 -7.46 1.44 7.05
CA GLY A 7 -7.34 2.89 6.89
C GLY A 7 -6.19 3.55 7.66
N LYS A 8 -5.42 2.81 8.46
CA LYS A 8 -4.20 3.35 9.10
C LYS A 8 -3.00 3.15 8.18
N SER A 9 -2.62 4.21 7.48
CA SER A 9 -1.37 4.23 6.74
C SER A 9 -0.21 4.36 7.72
N GLU A 10 0.58 3.31 7.85
CA GLU A 10 1.81 3.30 8.63
C GLU A 10 3.03 3.76 7.81
N ALA A 11 2.86 3.85 6.48
CA ALA A 11 3.92 4.24 5.55
C ALA A 11 3.43 5.23 4.48
N THR A 12 4.38 5.95 3.89
CA THR A 12 4.13 6.90 2.80
C THR A 12 4.10 6.19 1.44
N ALA A 13 3.37 6.76 0.47
CA ALA A 13 3.29 6.29 -0.92
C ALA A 13 4.63 6.38 -1.66
N LYS A 14 5.55 5.45 -1.41
CA LYS A 14 6.87 5.35 -2.07
C LYS A 14 7.01 4.03 -2.83
N ALA A 15 7.91 3.96 -3.81
CA ALA A 15 8.25 2.67 -4.44
C ALA A 15 8.60 1.63 -3.40
N GLY A 16 8.03 0.45 -3.58
CA GLY A 16 8.24 -0.67 -2.68
C GLY A 16 7.20 -0.73 -1.56
N ALA A 17 6.45 0.35 -1.30
CA ALA A 17 5.29 0.31 -0.42
C ALA A 17 4.09 -0.36 -1.10
N TYR A 18 3.16 -0.84 -0.29
CA TYR A 18 1.92 -1.47 -0.72
C TYR A 18 0.75 -0.58 -0.32
N LYS A 19 -0.19 -0.39 -1.23
CA LYS A 19 -1.44 0.34 -1.01
C LYS A 19 -2.60 -0.63 -1.02
N CYS A 20 -3.46 -0.56 -0.02
CA CYS A 20 -4.67 -1.37 0.03
C CYS A 20 -5.67 -0.86 -0.99
N LYS A 21 -6.20 -1.73 -1.87
CA LYS A 21 -7.28 -1.32 -2.80
C LYS A 21 -8.55 -0.92 -2.06
N HIS A 22 -8.85 -1.60 -0.97
CA HIS A 22 -10.12 -1.46 -0.26
C HIS A 22 -10.19 -0.22 0.63
N CYS A 23 -9.17 0.00 1.46
CA CYS A 23 -9.14 1.09 2.45
C CYS A 23 -8.14 2.20 2.11
N LYS A 24 -7.44 2.11 0.97
CA LYS A 24 -6.41 3.06 0.52
C LYS A 24 -5.20 3.22 1.48
N ALA A 25 -5.13 2.41 2.54
CA ALA A 25 -4.03 2.41 3.51
C ALA A 25 -2.70 2.03 2.84
N ILE A 26 -1.60 2.63 3.29
CA ILE A 26 -0.26 2.36 2.75
C ILE A 26 0.62 1.76 3.85
N SER A 27 1.25 0.64 3.54
CA SER A 27 2.16 -0.09 4.43
C SER A 27 3.34 -0.64 3.64
N GLU A 28 4.49 -0.78 4.28
CA GLU A 28 5.67 -1.42 3.69
C GLU A 28 5.52 -2.95 3.64
N LYS A 29 4.60 -3.54 4.41
CA LYS A 29 4.38 -4.99 4.44
C LYS A 29 2.98 -5.35 3.94
N LYS A 30 2.92 -6.39 3.13
CA LYS A 30 1.67 -6.94 2.58
C LYS A 30 0.71 -7.44 3.67
N GLY A 31 1.22 -8.01 4.76
CA GLY A 31 0.42 -8.65 5.81
C GLY A 31 -0.42 -7.69 6.67
N HIS A 32 -0.15 -6.39 6.62
CA HIS A 32 -0.94 -5.37 7.32
C HIS A 32 -2.18 -4.91 6.52
N LEU A 33 -2.25 -5.29 5.25
CA LEU A 33 -3.30 -4.86 4.33
C LEU A 33 -4.14 -6.05 3.89
N CYS A 34 -5.45 -5.82 3.83
CA CYS A 34 -6.41 -6.79 3.34
C CYS A 34 -6.16 -7.11 1.84
N GLU A 35 -5.92 -6.09 1.02
CA GLU A 35 -5.63 -6.24 -0.42
C GLU A 35 -4.43 -5.37 -0.86
N PRO A 36 -3.20 -5.79 -0.59
CA PRO A 36 -1.99 -5.01 -0.87
C PRO A 36 -1.67 -4.95 -2.36
N LYS A 37 -1.66 -3.74 -2.93
CA LYS A 37 -1.17 -3.45 -4.29
C LYS A 37 0.18 -2.73 -4.22
N LYS A 38 1.21 -3.31 -4.82
CA LYS A 38 2.57 -2.74 -4.82
C LYS A 38 2.61 -1.43 -5.61
N ILE A 39 3.11 -0.37 -4.99
CA ILE A 39 3.40 0.90 -5.64
C ILE A 39 4.78 0.77 -6.29
N LYS A 40 4.83 0.76 -7.62
CA LYS A 40 6.09 0.86 -8.39
C LYS A 40 6.36 2.35 -8.63
N LYS A 41 7.61 2.83 -8.50
CA LYS A 41 7.98 4.23 -8.83
C LYS A 41 7.99 4.50 -10.34
N ASP A 42 7.77 3.48 -11.16
CA ASP A 42 7.80 3.55 -12.62
C ASP A 42 6.47 4.00 -13.24
N GLU A 43 5.90 5.11 -12.78
CA GLU A 43 4.82 5.78 -13.52
C GLU A 43 4.90 7.32 -13.46
N LYS A 44 6.11 7.88 -13.30
CA LYS A 44 6.38 9.19 -13.87
C LYS A 44 7.29 9.02 -15.09
N LYS A 45 6.62 8.86 -16.24
CA LYS A 45 7.04 9.37 -17.56
C LYS A 45 8.02 8.53 -18.40
N LYS A 46 7.47 7.54 -19.11
CA LYS A 46 7.82 7.18 -20.49
C LYS A 46 6.50 7.39 -21.26
N SER A 47 6.29 8.34 -22.17
CA SER A 47 7.10 9.31 -22.91
C SER A 47 6.29 10.60 -23.04
#